data_AF-A0A7S3WPR3-F1
#
_entry.id   AF-A0A7S3WPR3-F1
#
_cell.length_a   1.000
_cell.length_b   1.000
_cell.length_c   1.000
_cell.angle_alpha   90.00
_cell.angle_beta   90.00
_cell.angle_gamma   90.00
#
_symmetry.space_group_name_H-M   'P 1'
#
loop_
_entity.id
_entity.type
_entity.pdbx_description
1 polymer ?
#
loop_
_entity_poly.entity_id
_entity_poly.type
_entity_poly.pdbx_seq_one_letter_code
_entity_poly.pdbx_strand_id
1 'polypeptide(L)'
;KFEDKGEIDQAILLEAIADRLAEAFAELIHKKIRTTLWGYAEDEKMTLEDMLKVRYQGIRPAPGYPSQPDHREKQQMWDLLDIDRLTEGKFELTESYMM
;
A
#
# COMPACT_ATOMS: atom_id res chain seq x y z
N LYS A 1 -9.48 3.01 -21.84
CA LYS A 1 -10.75 3.78 -21.98
C LYS A 1 -10.53 5.26 -22.29
N PHE A 2 -9.79 6.00 -21.46
CA PHE A 2 -9.50 7.43 -21.72
C PHE A 2 -8.45 7.60 -22.82
N GLU A 3 -7.36 6.82 -22.76
CA GLU A 3 -6.32 6.81 -23.79
C GLU A 3 -6.86 6.43 -25.18
N ASP A 4 -7.72 5.40 -25.25
CA ASP A 4 -8.35 4.96 -26.52
C ASP A 4 -9.17 6.07 -27.21
N LYS A 5 -9.57 7.11 -26.46
CA LYS A 5 -10.31 8.28 -26.95
C LYS A 5 -9.42 9.49 -27.20
N GLY A 6 -8.11 9.40 -26.93
CA GLY A 6 -7.18 10.53 -26.95
C GLY A 6 -7.34 11.49 -25.76
N GLU A 7 -8.07 11.11 -24.71
CA GLU A 7 -8.30 11.92 -23.51
C GLU A 7 -7.15 11.74 -22.50
N ILE A 8 -5.92 12.11 -22.90
CA ILE A 8 -4.69 11.82 -22.16
C ILE A 8 -4.66 12.46 -20.75
N ASP A 9 -5.08 13.71 -20.62
CA ASP A 9 -5.10 14.40 -19.32
C ASP A 9 -6.00 13.69 -18.29
N GLN A 10 -7.12 13.12 -18.75
CA GLN A 10 -8.04 12.37 -17.89
C GLN A 10 -7.46 11.02 -17.49
N ALA A 11 -6.70 10.37 -18.38
CA ALA A 11 -5.98 9.12 -18.05
C ALA A 11 -4.94 9.37 -16.95
N ILE A 12 -4.09 10.39 -17.11
CA ILE A 12 -3.06 10.76 -16.12
C ILE A 12 -3.71 11.13 -14.78
N LEU A 13 -4.79 11.91 -14.81
CA LEU A 13 -5.50 12.28 -13.58
C LEU A 13 -6.07 11.05 -12.86
N LEU A 14 -6.62 10.09 -13.60
CA LEU A 14 -7.14 8.85 -13.02
C LEU A 14 -6.02 8.03 -12.37
N GLU A 15 -4.88 7.86 -13.05
CA GLU A 15 -3.72 7.14 -12.51
C GLU A 15 -3.20 7.81 -11.24
N ALA A 16 -3.04 9.14 -11.26
CA ALA A 16 -2.62 9.90 -10.10
C ALA A 16 -3.59 9.72 -8.92
N ILE A 17 -4.91 9.78 -9.15
CA ILE A 17 -5.90 9.55 -8.09
C ILE A 17 -5.82 8.13 -7.55
N ALA A 18 -5.69 7.12 -8.42
CA ALA A 18 -5.60 5.73 -8.02
C ALA A 18 -4.39 5.48 -7.11
N ASP A 19 -3.23 6.03 -7.48
CA ASP A 19 -2.01 5.96 -6.69
C ASP A 19 -2.17 6.67 -5.32
N ARG A 20 -2.77 7.87 -5.30
CA ARG A 20 -3.06 8.57 -4.03
C ARG A 20 -4.03 7.78 -3.13
N LEU A 21 -4.99 7.07 -3.71
CA LEU A 21 -5.91 6.20 -2.95
C LEU A 21 -5.20 4.98 -2.38
N ALA A 22 -4.29 4.35 -3.14
CA ALA A 22 -3.51 3.21 -2.66
C ALA A 22 -2.64 3.59 -1.45
N GLU A 23 -1.94 4.73 -1.53
CA GLU A 23 -1.12 5.25 -0.43
C GLU A 23 -1.94 5.67 0.80
N ALA A 24 -3.08 6.34 0.56
CA ALA A 24 -4.00 6.70 1.64
C ALA A 24 -4.57 5.46 2.35
N PHE A 25 -4.83 4.39 1.60
CA PHE A 25 -5.29 3.12 2.16
C PHE A 25 -4.20 2.45 3.00
N ALA A 26 -2.94 2.46 2.55
CA ALA A 26 -1.81 1.95 3.32
C ALA A 26 -1.65 2.69 4.67
N GLU A 27 -1.74 4.02 4.70
CA GLU A 27 -1.68 4.80 5.93
C GLU A 27 -2.88 4.51 6.86
N LEU A 28 -4.09 4.41 6.30
CA LEU A 28 -5.30 4.12 7.05
C LEU A 28 -5.25 2.72 7.70
N ILE A 29 -4.87 1.69 6.94
CA ILE A 29 -4.75 0.33 7.46
C ILE A 29 -3.63 0.25 8.49
N HIS A 30 -2.49 0.88 8.24
CA HIS A 30 -1.42 0.90 9.23
C HIS A 30 -1.88 1.53 10.54
N LYS A 31 -2.56 2.69 10.50
CA LYS A 31 -3.19 3.29 11.69
C LYS A 31 -4.11 2.30 12.40
N LYS A 32 -5.04 1.66 11.68
CA LYS A 32 -5.95 0.65 12.25
C LYS A 32 -5.19 -0.52 12.89
N ILE A 33 -4.10 -0.98 12.30
CA ILE A 33 -3.25 -2.01 12.89
C ILE A 33 -2.72 -1.54 14.25
N ARG A 34 -2.11 -0.35 14.31
CA ARG A 34 -1.54 0.19 15.56
C ARG A 34 -2.59 0.38 16.65
N THR A 35 -3.75 0.95 16.30
CA THR A 35 -4.75 1.37 17.29
C THR A 35 -5.80 0.32 17.60
N THR A 36 -6.04 -0.66 16.72
CA THR A 36 -7.16 -1.61 16.90
C THR A 36 -6.85 -3.07 16.61
N LEU A 37 -6.19 -3.42 15.50
CA LEU A 37 -6.03 -4.84 15.11
C LEU A 37 -4.88 -5.51 15.87
N TRP A 38 -3.76 -4.79 16.00
CA TRP A 38 -2.67 -5.16 16.90
C TRP A 38 -2.83 -4.45 18.25
N GLY A 39 -3.22 -3.17 18.25
CA GLY A 39 -3.61 -2.47 19.47
C GLY A 39 -2.45 -2.11 20.40
N TYR A 40 -1.21 -2.02 19.89
CA TYR A 40 -0.08 -1.60 20.73
C TYR A 40 -0.08 -0.09 21.04
N ALA A 41 -0.94 0.69 20.40
CA ALA A 41 -1.06 2.15 20.57
C ALA A 41 -2.53 2.60 20.55
N GLU A 42 -3.39 2.01 21.39
CA GLU A 42 -4.84 2.28 21.41
C GLU A 42 -5.19 3.77 21.65
N ASP A 43 -4.39 4.47 22.47
CA ASP A 43 -4.57 5.88 22.80
C ASP A 43 -3.90 6.85 21.81
N GLU A 44 -3.46 6.38 20.63
CA GLU A 44 -2.81 7.21 19.62
C GLU A 44 -3.71 8.38 19.17
N LYS A 45 -3.29 9.61 19.47
CA LYS A 45 -3.96 10.85 19.05
C LYS A 45 -3.06 11.64 18.10
N MET A 46 -2.98 11.18 16.86
CA MET A 46 -2.17 11.83 15.81
C MET A 46 -3.02 12.61 14.82
N THR A 47 -2.52 13.79 14.45
CA THR A 47 -3.02 14.53 13.30
C THR A 47 -2.53 13.89 12.00
N LEU A 48 -3.12 14.26 10.86
CA LEU A 48 -2.62 13.83 9.55
C LEU A 48 -1.16 14.26 9.32
N GLU A 49 -0.79 15.47 9.75
CA GLU A 49 0.58 15.97 9.64
C GLU A 49 1.56 15.12 10.46
N ASP A 50 1.17 14.68 11.65
CA ASP A 50 2.00 13.79 12.46
C ASP A 50 2.19 12.42 11.80
N MET A 51 1.13 11.87 11.18
CA MET A 51 1.20 10.60 10.44
C MET A 51 2.13 10.70 9.24
N LEU A 52 2.03 11.77 8.44
CA LEU A 52 2.91 12.00 7.28
C LEU A 52 4.38 12.21 7.68
N LYS A 53 4.61 12.76 8.89
CA LYS A 53 5.94 12.89 9.50
C LYS A 53 6.41 11.62 10.20
N VAL A 54 5.67 10.51 10.10
CA VAL A 54 6.00 9.19 10.66
C VAL A 54 6.28 9.29 12.17
N ARG A 55 5.48 10.07 12.90
CA ARG A 55 5.65 10.27 14.35
C ARG A 55 5.11 9.12 15.21
N TYR A 56 4.48 8.12 14.61
CA TYR A 56 4.00 6.92 15.29
C TYR A 56 5.12 5.94 15.61
N GLN A 57 4.88 5.09 16.62
CA GLN A 57 5.73 3.95 16.92
C GLN A 57 5.48 2.83 15.91
N GLY A 58 6.57 2.22 15.41
CA GLY A 58 6.54 1.14 14.44
C GLY A 58 6.81 1.60 13.01
N ILE A 59 7.06 0.64 12.14
CA ILE A 59 7.36 0.85 10.72
C ILE A 59 6.59 -0.17 9.87
N ARG A 60 6.39 0.13 8.58
CA ARG A 60 5.73 -0.73 7.61
C ARG A 60 6.61 -0.92 6.35
N PRO A 61 7.78 -1.55 6.47
CA PRO A 61 8.72 -1.69 5.35
C PRO A 61 8.10 -2.53 4.23
N ALA A 62 8.39 -2.15 2.98
CA ALA A 62 7.98 -2.90 1.79
C ALA A 62 9.22 -3.44 1.05
N PRO A 63 9.20 -4.68 0.53
CA PRO A 63 10.31 -5.22 -0.26
C PRO A 63 10.57 -4.41 -1.53
N GLY A 64 11.84 -4.09 -1.76
CA GLY A 64 12.32 -3.17 -2.79
C GLY A 64 12.84 -1.83 -2.27
N TYR A 65 12.48 -1.45 -1.04
CA TYR A 65 13.02 -0.25 -0.40
C TYR A 65 14.42 -0.49 0.17
N PRO A 66 15.24 0.55 0.45
CA PRO A 66 16.58 0.37 0.99
C PRO A 66 16.68 -0.46 2.28
N SER A 67 15.62 -0.48 3.11
CA SER A 67 15.57 -1.30 4.34
C SER A 67 15.45 -2.81 4.06
N GLN A 68 14.91 -3.20 2.91
CA GLN A 68 14.83 -4.57 2.41
C GLN A 68 14.76 -4.47 0.86
N PRO A 69 15.91 -4.54 0.14
CA PRO A 69 15.96 -4.26 -1.29
C PRO A 69 15.57 -5.46 -2.18
N ASP A 70 15.40 -6.65 -1.62
CA ASP A 70 15.08 -7.86 -2.37
C ASP A 70 13.58 -7.97 -2.64
N HIS A 71 13.17 -7.62 -3.87
CA HIS A 71 11.77 -7.67 -4.28
C HIS A 71 11.14 -9.07 -4.20
N ARG A 72 11.93 -10.15 -4.17
CA ARG A 72 11.41 -11.54 -4.12
C ARG A 72 10.65 -11.84 -2.84
N GLU A 73 10.90 -11.11 -1.76
CA GLU A 73 10.17 -11.27 -0.50
C GLU A 73 8.67 -10.95 -0.64
N LYS A 74 8.26 -10.22 -1.69
CA LYS A 74 6.84 -10.03 -2.01
C LYS A 74 6.13 -11.35 -2.28
N GLN A 75 6.81 -12.35 -2.86
CA GLN A 75 6.22 -13.68 -3.06
C GLN A 75 5.87 -14.34 -1.73
N GLN A 76 6.77 -14.29 -0.76
CA GLN A 76 6.52 -14.86 0.57
C GLN A 76 5.32 -14.18 1.25
N MET A 77 5.19 -12.85 1.10
CA MET A 77 4.02 -12.12 1.60
C MET A 77 2.73 -12.53 0.86
N TRP A 78 2.81 -12.72 -0.46
CA TRP A 78 1.69 -13.19 -1.29
C TRP A 78 1.16 -14.54 -0.83
N ASP A 79 2.07 -15.49 -0.62
CA ASP A 79 1.77 -16.85 -0.20
C ASP A 79 1.21 -16.87 1.24
N LEU A 80 1.82 -16.10 2.15
CA LEU A 80 1.39 -16.04 3.55
C LEU A 80 -0.02 -15.47 3.71
N LEU A 81 -0.34 -14.42 2.94
CA LEU A 81 -1.63 -13.74 3.02
C LEU A 81 -2.70 -14.37 2.13
N ASP A 82 -2.33 -15.30 1.24
CA ASP A 82 -3.22 -15.90 0.25
C ASP A 82 -3.92 -14.83 -0.60
N ILE A 83 -3.10 -13.92 -1.16
CA ILE A 83 -3.56 -12.72 -1.89
C ILE A 83 -4.43 -13.09 -3.09
N ASP A 84 -4.11 -14.17 -3.81
CA ASP A 84 -4.90 -14.63 -4.94
C ASP A 84 -6.35 -14.94 -4.52
N ARG A 85 -6.54 -15.66 -3.40
CA ARG A 85 -7.87 -15.92 -2.86
C ARG A 85 -8.54 -14.65 -2.36
N LEU A 86 -7.82 -13.79 -1.65
CA LEU A 86 -8.38 -12.55 -1.07
C LEU A 86 -8.82 -11.54 -2.13
N THR A 87 -8.16 -11.53 -3.29
CA THR A 87 -8.41 -10.55 -4.37
C THR A 87 -9.17 -11.14 -5.54
N GLU A 88 -9.55 -12.43 -5.48
CA GLU A 88 -10.17 -13.18 -6.58
C GLU A 88 -9.28 -13.17 -7.85
N GLY A 89 -7.96 -13.27 -7.67
CA GLY A 89 -6.97 -13.25 -8.75
C GLY A 89 -6.88 -11.93 -9.50
N LYS A 90 -7.31 -10.81 -8.91
CA LYS A 90 -7.23 -9.47 -9.53
C LYS A 90 -5.89 -8.79 -9.33
N PHE A 91 -5.12 -9.24 -8.33
CA PHE A 91 -3.78 -8.74 -8.04
C PHE A 91 -2.78 -9.81 -8.45
N GLU A 92 -1.71 -9.40 -9.13
CA GLU A 92 -0.69 -10.31 -9.65
C GLU A 92 0.69 -9.77 -9.31
N LEU A 93 1.67 -10.68 -9.17
CA LEU A 93 3.08 -10.31 -9.21
C LEU A 93 3.61 -10.59 -10.61
N THR A 94 4.19 -9.59 -11.26
CA THR A 94 4.87 -9.77 -12.54
C THR A 94 6.13 -10.64 -12.40
N GLU A 95 6.74 -11.04 -13.51
CA GLU A 95 8.03 -11.77 -13.50
C GLU A 95 9.15 -11.01 -12.77
N SER A 96 9.06 -9.68 -12.70
CA SER A 96 9.98 -8.82 -11.95
C SER A 96 9.50 -8.50 -10.52
N TYR A 97 8.49 -9.22 -10.03
CA TYR A 97 7.85 -9.05 -8.71
C TYR A 97 7.18 -7.68 -8.52
N MET A 98 6.80 -6.98 -9.58
CA MET A 98 5.99 -5.76 -9.46
C MET A 98 4.53 -6.14 -9.23
N MET A 99 3.82 -5.32 -8.44
CA MET A 99 2.37 -5.43 -8.25
C MET A 99 1.66 -4.55 -9.26
#